data_AF-A0A1F4AVT7-F1
#
_entry.id   AF-A0A1F4AVT7-F1
#
_cell.length_a   1.000
_cell.length_b   1.000
_cell.length_c   1.000
_cell.angle_alpha   90.00
_cell.angle_beta   90.00
_cell.angle_gamma   90.00
#
_symmetry.space_group_name_H-M   'P 1'
#
loop_
_entity.id
_entity.type
_entity.pdbx_description
1 polymer ?
#
loop_
_entity_poly.entity_id
_entity_poly.type
_entity_poly.pdbx_seq_one_letter_code
_entity_poly.pdbx_strand_id
1 'polypeptide(L)'
;MRWDTTNLKSSYANVCHVTSTREELVLNFGINHGWERNQNEVEIQLTDRIILSPYAARRLTDVLTRVMKEYEARHGVLEAGKQ
;
A
#
# COMPACT_ATOMS: atom_id res chain seq x y z
N MET A 1 -23.10 3.60 9.60
CA MET A 1 -21.81 2.97 9.95
C MET A 1 -21.09 3.91 10.91
N ARG A 2 -20.50 3.42 11.99
CA ARG A 2 -19.74 4.24 12.95
C ARG A 2 -18.26 3.92 12.79
N TRP A 3 -17.43 4.93 12.55
CA TRP A 3 -15.98 4.80 12.46
C TRP A 3 -15.39 5.16 13.81
N ASP A 4 -14.71 4.21 14.46
CA ASP A 4 -13.93 4.46 15.67
C ASP A 4 -12.46 4.64 15.28
N THR A 5 -11.92 5.81 15.57
CA THR A 5 -10.55 6.19 15.22
C THR A 5 -9.64 6.32 16.44
N THR A 6 -10.10 5.91 17.63
CA THR A 6 -9.38 6.13 18.91
C THR A 6 -7.97 5.54 18.89
N ASN A 7 -7.78 4.40 18.25
CA ASN A 7 -6.48 3.71 18.13
C ASN A 7 -5.93 3.69 16.70
N LEU A 8 -6.42 4.58 15.83
CA LEU A 8 -5.98 4.62 14.44
C LEU A 8 -4.52 5.09 14.35
N LYS A 9 -3.67 4.26 13.73
CA LYS A 9 -2.27 4.60 13.46
C LYS A 9 -2.15 5.15 12.05
N SER A 10 -1.40 6.23 11.91
CA SER A 10 -1.02 6.79 10.60
C SER A 10 0.48 6.63 10.43
N SER A 11 0.88 6.07 9.29
CA SER A 11 2.28 5.87 8.92
C SER A 11 2.48 6.33 7.48
N TYR A 12 3.64 6.89 7.18
CA TYR A 12 4.03 7.22 5.80
C TYR A 12 4.75 6.03 5.17
N ALA A 13 4.40 5.71 3.92
CA ALA A 13 5.09 4.70 3.13
C ALA A 13 5.08 5.09 1.65
N ASN A 14 6.18 4.85 0.95
CA ASN A 14 6.30 5.03 -0.50
C ASN A 14 6.52 3.69 -1.24
N VAL A 15 6.67 2.59 -0.51
CA VAL A 15 6.68 1.23 -1.03
C VAL A 15 5.55 0.44 -0.42
N CYS A 16 4.86 -0.35 -1.25
CA CYS A 16 3.93 -1.38 -0.80
C CYS A 16 4.27 -2.69 -1.52
N HIS A 17 4.50 -3.74 -0.75
CA HIS A 17 4.70 -5.10 -1.25
C HIS A 17 3.61 -6.01 -0.69
N VAL A 18 2.96 -6.78 -1.57
CA VAL A 18 1.84 -7.64 -1.20
C VAL A 18 2.21 -9.09 -1.48
N THR A 19 2.06 -9.94 -0.47
CA THR A 19 2.16 -11.40 -0.62
C THR A 19 0.81 -12.04 -0.27
N SER A 20 0.55 -13.23 -0.82
CA SER A 20 -0.71 -13.93 -0.60
C SER A 20 -0.51 -15.42 -0.41
N THR A 21 -1.29 -16.00 0.49
CA THR A 21 -1.54 -17.43 0.61
C THR A 21 -3.03 -17.70 0.33
N ARG A 22 -3.47 -18.95 0.48
CA ARG A 22 -4.90 -19.28 0.41
C ARG A 22 -5.71 -18.65 1.53
N GLU A 23 -5.09 -18.40 2.68
CA GLU A 23 -5.78 -18.01 3.91
C GLU A 23 -5.68 -16.52 4.21
N GLU A 24 -4.64 -15.85 3.69
CA GLU A 24 -4.38 -14.45 3.99
C GLU A 24 -3.65 -13.71 2.87
N LEU A 25 -3.81 -12.40 2.86
CA LEU A 25 -2.95 -11.45 2.16
C LEU A 25 -2.18 -10.62 3.17
N VAL A 26 -0.88 -10.45 2.95
CA VAL A 26 -0.02 -9.63 3.79
C VAL A 26 0.46 -8.43 2.98
N LEU A 27 0.06 -7.24 3.42
CA LEU A 27 0.51 -5.97 2.88
C LEU A 27 1.64 -5.47 3.77
N ASN A 28 2.84 -5.36 3.22
CA ASN A 28 3.99 -4.75 3.87
C ASN A 28 4.19 -3.36 3.27
N PHE A 29 4.21 -2.35 4.13
CA PHE A 29 4.50 -0.98 3.77
C PHE A 29 5.89 -0.62 4.24
N GLY A 30 6.57 0.23 3.47
CA GLY A 30 7.92 0.64 3.79
C GLY A 30 8.33 1.95 3.14
N ILE A 31 9.55 2.35 3.49
CA ILE A 31 10.20 3.54 2.98
C ILE A 31 11.44 3.11 2.20
N ASN A 32 11.47 3.46 0.92
CA ASN A 32 12.69 3.47 0.12
C ASN A 32 13.31 4.86 0.23
N HIS A 33 14.51 4.95 0.81
CA HIS A 33 15.23 6.20 1.05
C HIS A 33 15.98 6.74 -0.19
N GLY A 34 15.97 6.02 -1.31
CA GLY A 34 16.17 6.55 -2.68
C GLY A 34 17.38 7.45 -2.98
N TRP A 35 18.41 7.56 -2.12
CA TRP A 35 19.46 8.56 -2.29
C TRP A 35 20.90 8.11 -2.01
N GLU A 36 21.19 6.88 -1.61
CA GLU A 36 22.60 6.45 -1.51
C GLU A 36 23.17 6.04 -2.88
N ARG A 37 23.64 7.03 -3.64
CA ARG A 37 24.20 6.92 -5.02
C ARG A 37 25.41 5.99 -5.20
N ASN A 38 25.77 5.16 -4.22
CA ASN A 38 26.92 4.26 -4.30
C ASN A 38 26.65 2.83 -3.78
N GLN A 39 25.41 2.49 -3.42
CA GLN A 39 25.09 1.12 -3.05
C GLN A 39 24.46 0.39 -4.24
N ASN A 40 25.01 -0.77 -4.59
CA ASN A 40 24.44 -1.68 -5.61
C ASN A 40 23.13 -2.34 -5.15
N GLU A 41 22.67 -2.04 -3.94
CA GLU A 41 21.51 -2.64 -3.31
C GLU A 41 20.56 -1.54 -2.85
N VAL A 42 19.29 -1.65 -3.27
CA VAL A 42 18.22 -0.77 -2.80
C VAL A 42 17.68 -1.39 -1.51
N GLU A 43 17.99 -0.78 -0.37
CA GLU A 43 17.42 -1.18 0.91
C GLU A 43 16.02 -0.57 1.09
N ILE A 44 15.02 -1.44 1.30
CA ILE A 44 13.64 -1.03 1.61
C ILE A 44 13.40 -1.29 3.10
N GLN A 45 13.20 -0.22 3.87
CA GLN A 45 12.85 -0.33 5.28
C GLN A 45 11.35 -0.60 5.41
N LEU A 46 10.96 -1.80 5.86
CA LEU A 46 9.56 -2.11 6.17
C LEU A 46 9.15 -1.49 7.51
N THR A 47 8.05 -0.74 7.52
CA THR A 47 7.57 0.01 8.69
C THR A 47 6.26 -0.54 9.26
N ASP A 48 5.37 -1.01 8.39
CA ASP A 48 4.03 -1.44 8.80
C ASP A 48 3.60 -2.71 8.06
N ARG A 49 2.81 -3.53 8.74
CA ARG A 49 2.21 -4.74 8.18
C ARG A 49 0.72 -4.78 8.48
N ILE A 50 -0.06 -5.07 7.44
CA ILE A 50 -1.49 -5.33 7.55
C ILE A 50 -1.78 -6.71 6.96
N ILE A 51 -2.45 -7.56 7.73
CA ILE A 51 -2.88 -8.90 7.29
C ILE A 51 -4.38 -8.86 7.05
N LEU A 52 -4.81 -9.31 5.89
CA LEU A 52 -6.19 -9.34 5.46
C LEU A 52 -6.63 -10.77 5.16
N SER A 53 -7.88 -11.08 5.46
CA SER A 53 -8.52 -12.24 4.84
C SER A 53 -8.77 -12.00 3.34
N PRO A 54 -8.89 -13.05 2.51
CA PRO A 54 -9.16 -12.91 1.08
C PRO A 54 -10.41 -12.06 0.77
N TYR A 55 -11.46 -12.20 1.57
CA TYR A 55 -12.69 -11.40 1.42
C TYR A 55 -12.47 -9.92 1.72
N ALA A 56 -11.66 -9.60 2.75
CA ALA A 56 -11.32 -8.22 3.06
C ALA A 56 -10.44 -7.60 1.97
N ALA A 57 -9.47 -8.35 1.46
CA ALA A 57 -8.63 -7.93 0.34
C ALA A 57 -9.43 -7.65 -0.94
N ARG A 58 -10.44 -8.48 -1.24
CA ARG A 58 -11.33 -8.23 -2.39
C ARG A 58 -12.08 -6.91 -2.25
N ARG A 59 -12.69 -6.67 -1.09
CA ARG A 59 -13.40 -5.41 -0.82
C ARG A 59 -12.47 -4.20 -0.87
N LEU A 60 -11.26 -4.33 -0.33
CA LEU A 60 -10.23 -3.30 -0.42
C LEU A 60 -9.92 -2.96 -1.88
N THR A 61 -9.76 -3.98 -2.73
CA THR A 61 -9.49 -3.80 -4.17
C THR A 61 -10.61 -3.04 -4.87
N ASP A 62 -11.87 -3.40 -4.60
CA ASP A 62 -13.03 -2.75 -5.22
C ASP A 62 -13.11 -1.26 -4.84
N VAL A 63 -12.92 -0.95 -3.55
CA VAL A 63 -12.92 0.43 -3.04
C VAL A 63 -11.73 1.22 -3.57
N LEU A 64 -10.53 0.65 -3.51
CA LEU A 64 -9.30 1.31 -3.95
C LEU A 64 -9.35 1.62 -5.44
N THR A 65 -9.78 0.66 -6.27
CA THR A 65 -9.92 0.86 -7.72
C THR A 65 -10.88 2.02 -8.02
N ARG A 66 -12.01 2.08 -7.32
CA ARG A 66 -12.98 3.16 -7.49
C ARG A 66 -12.38 4.51 -7.12
N VAL A 67 -11.73 4.62 -5.95
CA VAL A 67 -11.14 5.87 -5.47
C VAL A 67 -10.02 6.34 -6.39
N MET A 68 -9.18 5.44 -6.90
CA MET A 68 -8.13 5.79 -7.86
C MET A 68 -8.70 6.32 -9.17
N LYS A 69 -9.74 5.68 -9.73
CA LYS A 69 -10.42 6.19 -10.93
C LYS A 69 -10.98 7.60 -10.72
N GLU A 70 -11.62 7.85 -9.58
CA GLU A 70 -12.15 9.18 -9.23
C GLU A 70 -11.03 10.22 -9.02
N TYR A 71 -9.88 9.80 -8.52
CA TYR A 71 -8.70 10.66 -8.37
C TYR A 71 -8.11 11.02 -9.74
N GLU A 72 -7.85 10.03 -10.60
CA GLU A 72 -7.23 10.23 -11.91
C GLU A 72 -8.13 11.02 -12.86
N ALA A 73 -9.45 10.84 -12.79
CA ALA A 73 -10.39 11.67 -13.55
C ALA A 73 -10.30 13.16 -13.21
N ARG A 74 -9.84 13.51 -11.99
CA ARG A 74 -9.70 14.90 -11.52
C ARG A 74 -8.29 15.45 -11.69
N HIS A 75 -7.26 14.60 -11.59
CA HIS A 75 -5.87 15.02 -11.48
C HIS A 75 -4.97 14.53 -12.61
N GLY A 76 -5.50 13.73 -13.53
CA GLY A 76 -4.73 13.05 -14.58
C GLY A 76 -4.35 11.62 -14.17
N VAL A 77 -4.12 10.78 -15.17
CA VAL A 77 -3.72 9.38 -15.00
C VAL A 77 -2.33 9.31 -14.39
N LEU A 78 -2.15 8.45 -13.40
CA LEU A 78 -0.85 8.18 -12.81
C LEU A 78 -0.20 7.02 -13.57
N GLU A 79 1.01 7.24 -14.08
CA GLU A 79 1.81 6.14 -14.61
C GLU A 79 2.21 5.24 -13.44
N ALA A 80 1.89 3.95 -13.51
CA ALA A 80 2.36 2.99 -12.54
C ALA A 80 3.89 2.91 -12.65
N GLY A 81 4.60 3.58 -11.73
CA GLY A 81 6.03 3.42 -11.58
C GLY A 81 6.36 1.94 -11.41
N LYS A 82 7.41 1.44 -12.09
CA LYS A 82 7.88 0.06 -11.91
C LYS A 82 8.21 -0.15 -10.44
N GLN A 83 7.53 -1.12 -9.81
CA GLN A 83 7.92 -1.69 -8.52
C GLN A 83 9.27 -2.39 -8.63
#